data_AF-A0A6I0S5W8-F1
#
_entry.id   AF-A0A6I0S5W8-F1
#
_cell.length_a   1.000
_cell.length_b   1.000
_cell.length_c   1.000
_cell.angle_alpha   90.00
_cell.angle_beta   90.00
_cell.angle_gamma   90.00
#
_symmetry.space_group_name_H-M   'P 1'
#
loop_
_entity.id
_entity.type
_entity.pdbx_description
1 polymer ?
#
loop_
_entity_poly.entity_id
_entity_poly.type
_entity_poly.pdbx_seq_one_letter_code
_entity_poly.pdbx_strand_id
1 'polypeptide(L)'
;GYIDPRQGVETCGLVEQMASDEIMLCMTGDPMWAEHCEEVAFNSYPAAVMPDFKALRYITCPNHAISDSKNHHPGIDNRGPFLSMNPFSSRCCQHNHAQGWPYFTEHLVLATPDNGVATAIYAACKATVKVGDGKEITLHEETNYPFAEAIAFTVSTDEKVAFPFYLRIPSWTQKAEVRVNGKKVSAAPVAGKYLCINREWANGDRVELTLPMSLSMRTWQVNKNSVSVDYGPLTLSLKIAEKYVEKDSRETAIGDSKWQKGADSKKWPTTEIYPDSPWNYSLVLDKKEPLKNFKVIRKSWPADNYPFTVASVPLEVKAIGRPVPEWKIDETGLCGVLPEEDAVKGDKEEITLIPMGAARLRISAFPNTKE
;
A
#
# COMPACT_ATOMS: atom_id res chain seq x y z
N GLY A 1 2.25 -1.02 -25.07
CA GLY A 1 1.21 -0.11 -24.56
C GLY A 1 1.85 1.21 -24.18
N TYR A 2 1.05 2.22 -23.84
CA TYR A 2 1.58 3.36 -23.07
C TYR A 2 2.15 2.81 -21.76
N ILE A 3 3.23 3.40 -21.25
CA ILE A 3 3.93 2.94 -20.04
C ILE A 3 4.01 4.05 -18.98
N ASP A 4 3.45 5.21 -19.27
CA ASP A 4 3.47 6.43 -18.46
C ASP A 4 2.72 6.25 -17.12
N PRO A 5 3.16 6.87 -15.99
CA PRO A 5 2.56 6.68 -14.65
C PRO A 5 1.12 7.20 -14.50
N ARG A 6 0.50 7.69 -15.58
CA ARG A 6 -0.94 7.95 -15.66
C ARG A 6 -1.76 6.73 -16.05
N GLN A 7 -1.10 5.65 -16.48
CA GLN A 7 -1.76 4.36 -16.61
C GLN A 7 -2.33 3.96 -15.27
N GLY A 8 -3.64 3.78 -15.25
CA GLY A 8 -4.36 3.38 -14.06
C GLY A 8 -4.83 1.94 -14.15
N VAL A 9 -5.12 1.39 -12.98
CA VAL A 9 -5.66 0.05 -12.80
C VAL A 9 -7.06 0.15 -12.23
N GLU A 10 -7.93 -0.75 -12.67
CA GLU A 10 -9.28 -0.88 -12.13
C GLU A 10 -9.22 -1.36 -10.68
N THR A 11 -10.07 -0.84 -9.80
CA THR A 11 -10.09 -1.23 -8.39
C THR A 11 -10.35 -2.72 -8.18
N CYS A 12 -11.13 -3.37 -9.04
CA CYS A 12 -11.25 -4.83 -9.02
C CYS A 12 -9.95 -5.53 -9.43
N GLY A 13 -9.17 -4.96 -10.35
CA GLY A 13 -7.85 -5.49 -10.70
C GLY A 13 -6.88 -5.50 -9.52
N LEU A 14 -6.97 -4.51 -8.61
CA LEU A 14 -6.16 -4.50 -7.38
C LEU A 14 -6.50 -5.69 -6.47
N VAL A 15 -7.80 -5.95 -6.27
CA VAL A 15 -8.29 -7.02 -5.40
C VAL A 15 -7.97 -8.39 -5.99
N GLU A 16 -8.21 -8.55 -7.30
CA GLU A 16 -7.90 -9.81 -8.00
C GLU A 16 -6.40 -10.07 -8.07
N GLN A 17 -5.56 -9.02 -8.14
CA GLN A 17 -4.12 -9.19 -8.02
C GLN A 17 -3.73 -9.69 -6.62
N MET A 18 -4.24 -9.06 -5.55
CA MET A 18 -4.01 -9.53 -4.17
C MET A 18 -4.43 -10.99 -4.00
N ALA A 19 -5.65 -11.34 -4.43
CA ALA A 19 -6.16 -12.70 -4.35
C ALA A 19 -5.31 -13.70 -5.16
N SER A 20 -4.84 -13.31 -6.35
CA SER A 20 -3.97 -14.14 -7.17
C SER A 20 -2.62 -14.37 -6.49
N ASP A 21 -2.02 -13.33 -5.92
CA ASP A 21 -0.77 -13.40 -5.18
C ASP A 21 -0.91 -14.31 -3.94
N GLU A 22 -2.01 -14.19 -3.20
CA GLU A 22 -2.35 -15.04 -2.04
C GLU A 22 -2.50 -16.52 -2.41
N ILE A 23 -3.19 -16.82 -3.52
CA ILE A 23 -3.32 -18.19 -4.04
C ILE A 23 -1.95 -18.73 -4.46
N MET A 24 -1.16 -17.94 -5.18
CA MET A 24 0.16 -18.34 -5.63
C MET A 24 1.13 -18.56 -4.46
N LEU A 25 1.01 -17.76 -3.40
CA LEU A 25 1.74 -17.93 -2.15
C LEU A 25 1.42 -19.30 -1.53
N CYS A 26 0.15 -19.68 -1.43
CA CYS A 26 -0.28 -20.99 -0.93
C CYS A 26 0.24 -22.16 -1.79
N MET A 27 0.23 -22.00 -3.12
CA MET A 27 0.64 -23.06 -4.05
C MET A 27 2.15 -23.27 -4.09
N THR A 28 2.93 -22.19 -3.97
CA THR A 28 4.38 -22.22 -4.21
C THR A 28 5.22 -22.09 -2.95
N GLY A 29 4.68 -21.45 -1.91
CA GLY A 29 5.44 -21.03 -0.74
C GLY A 29 6.51 -19.98 -1.04
N ASP A 30 6.50 -19.31 -2.20
CA ASP A 30 7.50 -18.30 -2.55
C ASP A 30 7.18 -16.95 -1.87
N PRO A 31 8.11 -16.39 -1.06
CA PRO A 31 7.94 -15.08 -0.39
C PRO A 31 7.62 -13.91 -1.33
N MET A 32 8.00 -13.98 -2.60
CA MET A 32 7.77 -12.92 -3.58
C MET A 32 6.27 -12.60 -3.70
N TRP A 33 5.40 -13.62 -3.67
CA TRP A 33 3.96 -13.41 -3.78
C TRP A 33 3.38 -12.66 -2.58
N ALA A 34 3.86 -12.94 -1.37
CA ALA A 34 3.48 -12.18 -0.18
C ALA A 34 3.89 -10.71 -0.32
N GLU A 35 5.08 -10.42 -0.88
CA GLU A 35 5.54 -9.05 -1.11
C GLU A 35 4.71 -8.31 -2.16
N HIS A 36 4.34 -8.98 -3.26
CA HIS A 36 3.46 -8.37 -4.27
C HIS A 36 2.06 -8.08 -3.71
N CYS A 37 1.49 -9.00 -2.92
CA CYS A 37 0.23 -8.76 -2.23
C CYS A 37 0.34 -7.53 -1.30
N GLU A 38 1.39 -7.46 -0.48
CA GLU A 38 1.66 -6.31 0.40
C GLU A 38 1.85 -5.00 -0.39
N GLU A 39 2.52 -5.04 -1.55
CA GLU A 39 2.71 -3.87 -2.41
C GLU A 39 1.35 -3.29 -2.83
N VAL A 40 0.40 -4.14 -3.26
CA VAL A 40 -0.94 -3.69 -3.63
C VAL A 40 -1.74 -3.24 -2.41
N ALA A 41 -1.76 -4.06 -1.35
CA ALA A 41 -2.55 -3.86 -0.15
C ALA A 41 -2.19 -2.56 0.59
N PHE A 42 -0.90 -2.21 0.64
CA PHE A 42 -0.46 -1.04 1.42
C PHE A 42 -0.32 0.24 0.59
N ASN A 43 -0.21 0.14 -0.74
CA ASN A 43 0.11 1.30 -1.58
C ASN A 43 -1.01 1.71 -2.55
N SER A 44 -1.73 0.76 -3.13
CA SER A 44 -2.70 1.05 -4.19
C SER A 44 -4.14 0.94 -3.72
N TYR A 45 -4.48 -0.15 -3.04
CA TYR A 45 -5.86 -0.47 -2.68
C TYR A 45 -6.51 0.54 -1.71
N PRO A 46 -5.86 1.01 -0.61
CA PRO A 46 -6.48 1.95 0.32
C PRO A 46 -6.77 3.33 -0.30
N ALA A 47 -5.96 3.74 -1.29
CA ALA A 47 -6.14 5.01 -2.00
C ALA A 47 -7.28 4.96 -3.04
N ALA A 48 -7.71 3.76 -3.43
CA ALA A 48 -8.80 3.55 -4.39
C ALA A 48 -10.20 3.68 -3.75
N VAL A 49 -10.29 3.70 -2.41
CA VAL A 49 -11.54 3.76 -1.64
C VAL A 49 -11.58 4.98 -0.71
N MET A 50 -12.78 5.40 -0.33
CA MET A 50 -12.98 6.32 0.79
C MET A 50 -12.71 5.61 2.13
N PRO A 51 -12.30 6.32 3.20
CA PRO A 51 -11.94 5.69 4.48
C PRO A 51 -13.09 4.91 5.12
N ASP A 52 -14.34 5.28 4.83
CA ASP A 52 -15.54 4.60 5.31
C ASP A 52 -16.00 3.47 4.38
N PHE A 53 -15.23 3.17 3.32
CA PHE A 53 -15.49 2.17 2.29
C PHE A 53 -16.82 2.33 1.55
N LYS A 54 -17.51 3.47 1.67
CA LYS A 54 -18.81 3.68 1.02
C LYS A 54 -18.69 4.00 -0.45
N ALA A 55 -17.60 4.61 -0.86
CA ALA A 55 -17.34 4.99 -2.23
C ALA A 55 -15.92 4.58 -2.64
N LEU A 56 -15.74 4.31 -3.92
CA LEU A 56 -14.47 3.97 -4.54
C LEU A 56 -14.37 4.64 -5.89
N ARG A 57 -13.14 4.79 -6.39
CA ARG A 57 -12.92 5.17 -7.80
C ARG A 57 -12.72 3.93 -8.64
N TYR A 58 -13.05 4.01 -9.93
CA TYR A 58 -12.83 2.89 -10.82
C TYR A 58 -11.35 2.74 -11.16
N ILE A 59 -10.72 3.83 -11.60
CA ILE A 59 -9.32 3.85 -12.04
C ILE A 59 -8.46 4.60 -11.03
N THR A 60 -7.36 3.96 -10.61
CA THR A 60 -6.35 4.59 -9.76
C THR A 60 -4.98 4.53 -10.44
N CYS A 61 -4.28 5.67 -10.55
CA CYS A 61 -3.00 5.79 -11.28
C CYS A 61 -1.87 6.15 -10.31
N PRO A 62 -0.61 5.73 -10.52
CA PRO A 62 0.52 6.17 -9.69
C PRO A 62 0.66 7.70 -9.60
N ASN A 63 0.48 8.41 -10.72
CA ASN A 63 0.38 9.86 -10.75
C ASN A 63 -1.07 10.26 -11.08
N HIS A 64 -1.78 10.80 -10.08
CA HIS A 64 -3.22 11.05 -10.11
C HIS A 64 -3.50 12.35 -9.35
N ALA A 65 -3.47 13.48 -10.06
CA ALA A 65 -3.59 14.81 -9.47
C ALA A 65 -5.04 15.31 -9.30
N ILE A 66 -6.02 14.67 -9.93
CA ILE A 66 -7.44 15.03 -9.88
C ILE A 66 -8.28 13.76 -9.78
N SER A 67 -9.31 13.76 -8.94
CA SER A 67 -10.34 12.73 -8.86
C SER A 67 -11.70 13.38 -9.07
N ASP A 68 -12.24 13.36 -10.29
CA ASP A 68 -13.52 14.03 -10.61
C ASP A 68 -14.45 13.16 -11.47
N SER A 69 -15.67 13.64 -11.68
CA SER A 69 -16.69 12.93 -12.48
C SER A 69 -16.64 13.29 -13.97
N LYS A 70 -15.57 13.88 -14.50
CA LYS A 70 -15.46 14.18 -15.94
C LYS A 70 -15.14 12.93 -16.74
N ASN A 71 -15.44 13.01 -18.04
CA ASN A 71 -14.98 12.03 -19.01
C ASN A 71 -13.57 12.40 -19.48
N HIS A 72 -12.60 11.54 -19.19
CA HIS A 72 -11.19 11.74 -19.53
C HIS A 72 -10.75 11.01 -20.82
N HIS A 73 -11.68 10.49 -21.62
CA HIS A 73 -11.35 9.92 -22.93
C HIS A 73 -10.83 11.02 -23.90
N PRO A 74 -9.75 10.79 -24.67
CA PRO A 74 -9.05 9.51 -24.85
C PRO A 74 -7.85 9.27 -23.92
N GLY A 75 -7.58 10.14 -22.95
CA GLY A 75 -6.48 9.98 -22.00
C GLY A 75 -6.61 8.70 -21.16
N ILE A 76 -7.84 8.29 -20.86
CA ILE A 76 -8.19 6.94 -20.39
C ILE A 76 -9.05 6.28 -21.48
N ASP A 77 -8.75 5.02 -21.83
CA ASP A 77 -9.49 4.24 -22.83
C ASP A 77 -10.84 3.69 -22.31
N ASN A 78 -11.49 4.48 -21.44
CA ASN A 78 -12.82 4.24 -20.91
C ASN A 78 -13.60 5.57 -20.95
N ARG A 79 -14.88 5.52 -21.36
CA ARG A 79 -15.75 6.71 -21.39
C ARG A 79 -16.61 6.76 -20.14
N GLY A 80 -16.41 7.76 -19.29
CA GLY A 80 -17.22 7.94 -18.09
C GLY A 80 -16.49 8.59 -16.91
N PRO A 81 -17.19 8.78 -15.78
CA PRO A 81 -16.72 9.49 -14.59
C PRO A 81 -15.79 8.61 -13.71
N PHE A 82 -14.83 7.93 -14.33
CA PHE A 82 -14.12 6.80 -13.71
C PHE A 82 -13.04 7.18 -12.67
N LEU A 83 -12.79 8.48 -12.45
CA LEU A 83 -11.85 8.95 -11.43
C LEU A 83 -12.51 9.40 -10.13
N SER A 84 -13.80 9.73 -10.13
CA SER A 84 -14.52 10.14 -8.92
C SER A 84 -14.69 8.98 -7.93
N MET A 85 -14.72 9.30 -6.63
CA MET A 85 -15.10 8.34 -5.59
C MET A 85 -16.62 8.18 -5.61
N ASN A 86 -17.12 7.18 -6.31
CA ASN A 86 -18.52 7.07 -6.66
C ASN A 86 -19.17 5.75 -6.15
N PRO A 87 -20.17 5.84 -5.26
CA PRO A 87 -20.89 4.67 -4.73
C PRO A 87 -21.84 4.02 -5.74
N PHE A 88 -22.04 4.60 -6.93
CA PHE A 88 -22.91 4.09 -8.00
C PHE A 88 -22.25 4.18 -9.40
N SER A 89 -20.92 4.07 -9.48
CA SER A 89 -20.18 3.98 -10.75
C SER A 89 -20.03 2.53 -11.19
N SER A 90 -19.11 1.75 -10.64
CA SER A 90 -18.65 0.55 -11.34
C SER A 90 -19.02 -0.74 -10.63
N ARG A 91 -19.99 -1.49 -11.18
CA ARG A 91 -20.63 -2.59 -10.46
C ARG A 91 -19.65 -3.69 -10.09
N CYS A 92 -18.73 -4.06 -10.98
CA CYS A 92 -17.70 -5.06 -10.70
C CYS A 92 -16.85 -4.66 -9.49
N CYS A 93 -16.27 -3.45 -9.50
CA CYS A 93 -15.46 -2.92 -8.41
C CYS A 93 -16.25 -2.82 -7.10
N GLN A 94 -17.51 -2.39 -7.15
CA GLN A 94 -18.36 -2.23 -5.96
C GLN A 94 -18.72 -3.55 -5.27
N HIS A 95 -18.75 -4.67 -5.99
CA HIS A 95 -19.00 -5.98 -5.38
C HIS A 95 -17.68 -6.65 -4.99
N ASN A 96 -16.66 -6.52 -5.83
CA ASN A 96 -15.39 -7.20 -5.66
C ASN A 96 -14.52 -6.59 -4.54
N HIS A 97 -14.50 -5.26 -4.39
CA HIS A 97 -13.63 -4.63 -3.38
C HIS A 97 -13.90 -5.13 -1.97
N ALA A 98 -15.13 -5.49 -1.62
CA ALA A 98 -15.48 -6.01 -0.30
C ALA A 98 -14.77 -7.34 0.04
N GLN A 99 -14.20 -8.02 -0.96
CA GLN A 99 -13.48 -9.29 -0.79
C GLN A 99 -11.99 -9.10 -0.47
N GLY A 100 -11.39 -7.94 -0.81
CA GLY A 100 -9.94 -7.74 -0.74
C GLY A 100 -9.36 -7.94 0.66
N TRP A 101 -9.85 -7.21 1.67
CA TRP A 101 -9.38 -7.37 3.05
C TRP A 101 -9.73 -8.72 3.69
N PRO A 102 -10.92 -9.31 3.46
CA PRO A 102 -11.20 -10.68 3.87
C PRO A 102 -10.21 -11.69 3.33
N TYR A 103 -9.94 -11.71 2.02
CA TYR A 103 -8.96 -12.65 1.44
C TYR A 103 -7.56 -12.42 1.99
N PHE A 104 -7.12 -11.17 2.10
CA PHE A 104 -5.86 -10.82 2.76
C PHE A 104 -5.75 -11.38 4.18
N THR A 105 -6.84 -11.25 4.96
CA THR A 105 -6.89 -11.73 6.35
C THR A 105 -6.85 -13.26 6.44
N GLU A 106 -7.47 -13.96 5.49
CA GLU A 106 -7.46 -15.43 5.40
C GLU A 106 -6.04 -16.00 5.13
N HIS A 107 -5.13 -15.18 4.58
CA HIS A 107 -3.80 -15.61 4.15
C HIS A 107 -2.64 -15.10 5.03
N LEU A 108 -2.92 -14.50 6.19
CA LEU A 108 -1.89 -14.03 7.13
C LEU A 108 -1.06 -15.18 7.71
N VAL A 109 -1.76 -16.24 8.15
CA VAL A 109 -1.18 -17.39 8.86
C VAL A 109 -1.53 -18.68 8.11
N LEU A 110 -0.51 -19.39 7.64
CA LEU A 110 -0.63 -20.55 6.76
C LEU A 110 -0.11 -21.81 7.45
N ALA A 111 -0.75 -22.96 7.20
CA ALA A 111 -0.20 -24.26 7.55
C ALA A 111 0.94 -24.63 6.60
N THR A 112 1.96 -25.34 7.10
CA THR A 112 3.08 -25.81 6.28
C THR A 112 3.07 -27.33 6.08
N PRO A 113 3.66 -27.86 4.98
CA PRO A 113 3.64 -29.29 4.68
C PRO A 113 4.30 -30.20 5.73
N ASP A 114 5.17 -29.64 6.57
CA ASP A 114 5.86 -30.31 7.67
C ASP A 114 5.12 -30.15 9.02
N ASN A 115 3.80 -29.95 8.97
CA ASN A 115 2.91 -29.76 10.12
C ASN A 115 3.29 -28.56 11.01
N GLY A 116 3.84 -27.51 10.40
CA GLY A 116 4.16 -26.26 11.07
C GLY A 116 3.17 -25.15 10.75
N VAL A 117 3.62 -23.93 11.04
CA VAL A 117 2.90 -22.70 10.75
C VAL A 117 3.85 -21.69 10.12
N ALA A 118 3.35 -20.93 9.15
CA ALA A 118 4.05 -19.81 8.52
C ALA A 118 3.25 -18.53 8.68
N THR A 119 3.90 -17.45 9.12
CA THR A 119 3.34 -16.09 9.02
C THR A 119 3.96 -15.44 7.79
N ALA A 120 3.19 -15.44 6.70
CA ALA A 120 3.68 -15.01 5.40
C ALA A 120 3.32 -13.55 5.11
N ILE A 121 2.19 -13.04 5.62
CA ILE A 121 1.79 -11.63 5.51
C ILE A 121 1.57 -11.12 6.93
N TYR A 122 2.09 -9.94 7.25
CA TYR A 122 2.09 -9.44 8.63
C TYR A 122 0.95 -8.45 8.88
N ALA A 123 0.11 -8.75 9.86
CA ALA A 123 -0.94 -7.89 10.37
C ALA A 123 -1.39 -8.39 11.75
N ALA A 124 -1.80 -7.47 12.62
CA ALA A 124 -2.30 -7.82 13.96
C ALA A 124 -3.49 -8.79 13.85
N CYS A 125 -3.35 -10.00 14.37
CA CYS A 125 -4.35 -11.05 14.25
C CYS A 125 -4.24 -12.10 15.37
N LYS A 126 -5.28 -12.93 15.48
CA LYS A 126 -5.26 -14.18 16.26
C LYS A 126 -5.70 -15.31 15.35
N ALA A 127 -4.86 -16.31 15.20
CA ALA A 127 -5.15 -17.49 14.37
C ALA A 127 -5.10 -18.75 15.23
N THR A 128 -6.16 -19.56 15.15
CA THR A 128 -6.17 -20.91 15.70
C THR A 128 -5.81 -21.89 14.60
N VAL A 129 -4.74 -22.66 14.79
CA VAL A 129 -4.18 -23.56 13.79
C VAL A 129 -3.85 -24.93 14.40
N LYS A 130 -3.77 -25.95 13.54
CA LYS A 130 -3.30 -27.28 13.92
C LYS A 130 -1.85 -27.48 13.49
N VAL A 131 -1.03 -27.96 14.40
CA VAL A 131 0.42 -28.16 14.21
C VAL A 131 0.87 -29.51 14.80
N GLY A 132 2.07 -29.97 14.42
CA GLY A 132 2.62 -31.26 14.83
C GLY A 132 1.67 -32.41 14.51
N ASP A 133 1.35 -33.23 15.52
CA ASP A 133 0.42 -34.36 15.39
C ASP A 133 -1.07 -33.94 15.45
N GLY A 134 -1.40 -32.77 14.89
CA GLY A 134 -2.77 -32.23 14.85
C GLY A 134 -3.22 -31.52 16.12
N LYS A 135 -2.27 -31.06 16.95
CA LYS A 135 -2.54 -30.29 18.17
C LYS A 135 -2.97 -28.87 17.80
N GLU A 136 -3.99 -28.37 18.49
CA GLU A 136 -4.48 -27.02 18.29
C GLU A 136 -3.67 -26.03 19.12
N ILE A 137 -3.27 -24.91 18.51
CA ILE A 137 -2.65 -23.77 19.17
C ILE A 137 -3.32 -22.48 18.72
N THR A 138 -3.18 -21.41 19.50
CA THR A 138 -3.49 -20.05 19.06
C THR A 138 -2.21 -19.23 18.94
N LEU A 139 -1.96 -18.68 17.76
CA LEU A 139 -0.92 -17.69 17.51
C LEU A 139 -1.53 -16.29 17.60
N HIS A 140 -0.99 -15.45 18.47
CA HIS A 140 -1.38 -14.04 18.59
C HIS A 140 -0.27 -13.15 18.04
N GLU A 141 -0.52 -12.47 16.93
CA GLU A 141 0.38 -11.49 16.31
C GLU A 141 0.00 -10.06 16.76
N GLU A 142 0.97 -9.36 17.34
CA GLU A 142 0.86 -7.98 17.81
C GLU A 142 1.83 -7.11 17.00
N THR A 143 1.30 -6.20 16.18
CA THR A 143 2.12 -5.26 15.40
C THR A 143 1.33 -4.06 14.88
N ASN A 144 2.05 -2.98 14.56
CA ASN A 144 1.57 -1.85 13.76
C ASN A 144 2.21 -1.86 12.35
N TYR A 145 2.77 -2.99 11.91
CA TYR A 145 3.20 -3.21 10.52
C TYR A 145 2.04 -2.87 9.55
N PRO A 146 2.29 -2.21 8.41
CA PRO A 146 3.58 -1.85 7.80
C PRO A 146 4.20 -0.53 8.27
N PHE A 147 3.68 0.11 9.32
CA PHE A 147 4.19 1.39 9.82
C PHE A 147 5.14 1.26 11.01
N ALA A 148 5.29 0.05 11.56
CA ALA A 148 6.24 -0.27 12.62
C ALA A 148 7.11 -1.47 12.21
N GLU A 149 8.32 -1.51 12.77
CA GLU A 149 9.33 -2.54 12.46
C GLU A 149 9.21 -3.78 13.34
N ALA A 150 8.55 -3.64 14.50
CA ALA A 150 8.43 -4.69 15.50
C ALA A 150 7.15 -5.51 15.31
N ILE A 151 7.29 -6.82 15.34
CA ILE A 151 6.22 -7.80 15.25
C ILE A 151 6.45 -8.82 16.37
N ALA A 152 5.43 -9.05 17.20
CA ALA A 152 5.52 -10.02 18.28
C ALA A 152 4.46 -11.09 18.11
N PHE A 153 4.86 -12.35 18.32
CA PHE A 153 3.99 -13.50 18.30
C PHE A 153 3.98 -14.15 19.68
N THR A 154 2.80 -14.49 20.19
CA THR A 154 2.64 -15.28 21.40
C THR A 154 1.95 -16.59 21.05
N VAL A 155 2.56 -17.72 21.43
CA VAL A 155 1.99 -19.06 21.26
C VAL A 155 1.17 -19.41 22.49
N SER A 156 -0.12 -19.71 22.30
CA SER A 156 -1.01 -20.21 23.35
C SER A 156 -1.37 -21.68 23.07
N THR A 157 -1.20 -22.55 24.07
CA THR A 157 -1.43 -23.99 23.94
C THR A 157 -1.63 -24.64 25.31
N ASP A 158 -2.33 -25.77 25.38
CA ASP A 158 -2.61 -26.48 26.64
C ASP A 158 -1.47 -27.41 27.08
N GLU A 159 -0.63 -27.84 26.14
CA GLU A 159 0.51 -28.71 26.40
C GLU A 159 1.71 -28.29 25.55
N LYS A 160 2.89 -28.85 25.81
CA LYS A 160 4.04 -28.56 24.96
C LYS A 160 3.88 -29.24 23.61
N VAL A 161 4.12 -28.51 22.52
CA VAL A 161 3.99 -29.03 21.16
C VAL A 161 5.23 -28.69 20.34
N ALA A 162 5.82 -29.69 19.69
CA ALA A 162 6.92 -29.50 18.77
C ALA A 162 6.39 -29.24 17.35
N PHE A 163 6.78 -28.11 16.76
CA PHE A 163 6.46 -27.77 15.39
C PHE A 163 7.41 -26.69 14.83
N PRO A 164 7.63 -26.65 13.51
CA PRO A 164 8.37 -25.58 12.87
C PRO A 164 7.51 -24.32 12.71
N PHE A 165 8.05 -23.17 13.11
CA PHE A 165 7.44 -21.86 12.89
C PHE A 165 8.28 -21.06 11.88
N TYR A 166 7.69 -20.74 10.74
CA TYR A 166 8.29 -19.99 9.65
C TYR A 166 7.90 -18.50 9.69
N LEU A 167 8.90 -17.63 9.66
CA LEU A 167 8.74 -16.19 9.55
C LEU A 167 9.27 -15.72 8.20
N ARG A 168 8.47 -15.02 7.39
CA ARG A 168 8.97 -14.39 6.16
C ARG A 168 9.94 -13.25 6.50
N ILE A 169 11.10 -13.22 5.86
CA ILE A 169 12.01 -12.09 5.92
C ILE A 169 11.90 -11.34 4.59
N PRO A 170 11.26 -10.16 4.55
CA PRO A 170 11.09 -9.42 3.30
C PRO A 170 12.41 -9.12 2.58
N SER A 171 12.39 -9.05 1.25
CA SER A 171 13.54 -8.79 0.40
C SER A 171 14.12 -7.38 0.60
N TRP A 172 13.26 -6.42 0.97
CA TRP A 172 13.62 -5.03 1.21
C TRP A 172 14.34 -4.81 2.55
N THR A 173 14.19 -5.70 3.53
CA THR A 173 14.76 -5.50 4.87
C THR A 173 16.21 -5.94 4.92
N GLN A 174 17.03 -5.20 5.67
CA GLN A 174 18.38 -5.61 6.01
C GLN A 174 18.52 -5.76 7.52
N LYS A 175 19.40 -6.67 7.98
CA LYS A 175 19.69 -6.90 9.40
C LYS A 175 18.44 -7.21 10.23
N ALA A 176 17.49 -7.95 9.66
CA ALA A 176 16.36 -8.47 10.41
C ALA A 176 16.86 -9.27 11.62
N GLU A 177 16.13 -9.18 12.74
CA GLU A 177 16.49 -9.84 13.98
C GLU A 177 15.30 -10.62 14.52
N VAL A 178 15.56 -11.83 15.00
CA VAL A 178 14.54 -12.67 15.63
C VAL A 178 15.01 -13.12 17.01
N ARG A 179 14.11 -13.02 17.98
CA ARG A 179 14.31 -13.49 19.35
C ARG A 179 13.18 -14.43 19.73
N VAL A 180 13.52 -15.42 20.56
CA VAL A 180 12.54 -16.27 21.24
C VAL A 180 12.77 -16.16 22.74
N ASN A 181 11.75 -15.73 23.47
CA ASN A 181 11.82 -15.45 24.91
C ASN A 181 13.02 -14.54 25.26
N GLY A 182 13.20 -13.46 24.50
CA GLY A 182 14.28 -12.48 24.65
C GLY A 182 15.66 -12.92 24.14
N LYS A 183 15.85 -14.20 23.78
CA LYS A 183 17.13 -14.74 23.30
C LYS A 183 17.18 -14.71 21.78
N LYS A 184 18.23 -14.12 21.21
CA LYS A 184 18.46 -14.08 19.77
C LYS A 184 18.61 -15.50 19.21
N VAL A 185 17.92 -15.80 18.11
CA VAL A 185 18.07 -17.09 17.41
C VAL A 185 19.41 -17.17 16.70
N SER A 186 19.98 -18.37 16.60
CA SER A 186 21.30 -18.60 16.00
C SER A 186 21.27 -18.53 14.47
N ALA A 187 20.18 -18.97 13.86
CA ALA A 187 19.99 -18.90 12.41
C ALA A 187 19.84 -17.44 11.96
N ALA A 188 20.69 -17.01 11.03
CA ALA A 188 20.65 -15.66 10.51
C ALA A 188 19.46 -15.48 9.56
N PRO A 189 18.58 -14.48 9.77
CA PRO A 189 17.56 -14.11 8.80
C PRO A 189 18.19 -13.73 7.45
N VAL A 190 17.60 -14.21 6.36
CA VAL A 190 18.05 -13.90 4.99
C VAL A 190 16.91 -13.23 4.25
N ALA A 191 17.16 -12.05 3.69
CA ALA A 191 16.16 -11.29 2.92
C ALA A 191 15.60 -12.11 1.75
N GLY A 192 14.29 -12.01 1.53
CA GLY A 192 13.55 -12.73 0.48
C GLY A 192 13.38 -14.22 0.77
N LYS A 193 13.54 -14.66 2.03
CA LYS A 193 13.42 -16.07 2.43
C LYS A 193 12.62 -16.22 3.72
N TYR A 194 12.23 -17.44 4.04
CA TYR A 194 11.71 -17.78 5.37
C TYR A 194 12.85 -18.11 6.34
N LEU A 195 12.70 -17.67 7.59
CA LEU A 195 13.44 -18.18 8.73
C LEU A 195 12.60 -19.23 9.44
N CYS A 196 13.10 -20.46 9.56
CA CYS A 196 12.45 -21.52 10.31
C CYS A 196 13.00 -21.59 11.75
N ILE A 197 12.11 -21.57 12.73
CA ILE A 197 12.39 -21.87 14.13
C ILE A 197 11.72 -23.21 14.45
N ASN A 198 12.51 -24.29 14.44
CA ASN A 198 12.02 -25.62 14.76
C ASN A 198 12.36 -25.99 16.22
N ARG A 199 11.34 -26.08 17.08
CA ARG A 199 11.51 -26.39 18.51
C ARG A 199 10.22 -26.90 19.14
N GLU A 200 10.32 -27.31 20.39
CA GLU A 200 9.19 -27.49 21.29
C GLU A 200 8.75 -26.13 21.86
N TRP A 201 7.46 -25.83 21.70
CA TRP A 201 6.81 -24.60 22.14
C TRP A 201 5.98 -24.86 23.39
N ALA A 202 6.06 -23.95 24.35
CA ALA A 202 5.22 -23.94 25.54
C ALA A 202 4.24 -22.76 25.53
N ASN A 203 3.17 -22.87 26.33
CA ASN A 203 2.23 -21.77 26.51
C ASN A 203 2.93 -20.48 26.94
N GLY A 204 2.66 -19.38 26.25
CA GLY A 204 3.25 -18.07 26.51
C GLY A 204 4.64 -17.86 25.91
N ASP A 205 5.19 -18.83 25.16
CA ASP A 205 6.42 -18.59 24.40
C ASP A 205 6.21 -17.41 23.44
N ARG A 206 7.17 -16.49 23.43
CA ARG A 206 7.11 -15.24 22.67
C ARG A 206 8.21 -15.21 21.61
N VAL A 207 7.82 -14.94 20.37
CA VAL A 207 8.74 -14.68 19.25
C VAL A 207 8.67 -13.21 18.90
N GLU A 208 9.82 -12.55 18.80
CA GLU A 208 9.92 -11.14 18.45
C GLU A 208 10.73 -11.01 17.17
N LEU A 209 10.10 -10.50 16.12
CA LEU A 209 10.71 -10.19 14.83
C LEU A 209 10.85 -8.67 14.70
N THR A 210 12.05 -8.22 14.36
CA THR A 210 12.31 -6.83 13.97
C THR A 210 12.70 -6.80 12.51
N LEU A 211 12.00 -5.98 11.72
CA LEU A 211 12.22 -5.73 10.29
C LEU A 211 12.65 -4.28 10.09
N PRO A 212 13.95 -3.95 10.21
CA PRO A 212 14.43 -2.58 10.07
C PRO A 212 14.05 -1.99 8.71
N MET A 213 13.34 -0.86 8.73
CA MET A 213 12.91 -0.16 7.52
C MET A 213 13.91 0.94 7.16
N SER A 214 14.26 1.01 5.87
CA SER A 214 15.12 2.05 5.31
C SER A 214 14.51 2.64 4.07
N LEU A 215 14.96 3.85 3.73
CA LEU A 215 14.63 4.48 2.46
C LEU A 215 15.33 3.75 1.31
N SER A 216 14.59 3.46 0.25
CA SER A 216 15.09 2.93 -1.02
C SER A 216 14.48 3.69 -2.19
N MET A 217 15.04 3.51 -3.38
CA MET A 217 14.60 4.21 -4.59
C MET A 217 14.56 3.24 -5.77
N ARG A 218 13.49 3.36 -6.57
CA ARG A 218 13.35 2.71 -7.87
C ARG A 218 13.44 3.77 -8.97
N THR A 219 14.16 3.46 -10.05
CA THR A 219 14.25 4.31 -11.24
C THR A 219 13.53 3.65 -12.41
N TRP A 220 12.53 4.34 -12.95
CA TRP A 220 11.75 3.92 -14.08
C TRP A 220 12.38 4.45 -15.38
N GLN A 221 13.35 3.70 -15.92
CA GLN A 221 14.14 4.11 -17.10
C GLN A 221 13.27 4.43 -18.31
N VAL A 222 12.24 3.61 -18.54
CA VAL A 222 11.30 3.77 -19.65
C VAL A 222 10.33 4.94 -19.45
N ASN A 223 10.30 5.53 -18.25
CA ASN A 223 9.49 6.67 -17.86
C ASN A 223 10.36 7.90 -17.61
N LYS A 224 11.22 8.23 -18.57
CA LYS A 224 12.10 9.42 -18.52
C LYS A 224 12.94 9.45 -17.24
N ASN A 225 13.44 8.28 -16.85
CA ASN A 225 14.17 8.06 -15.60
C ASN A 225 13.48 8.61 -14.34
N SER A 226 12.15 8.65 -14.32
CA SER A 226 11.41 9.04 -13.10
C SER A 226 11.71 8.10 -11.94
N VAL A 227 11.50 8.58 -10.73
CA VAL A 227 11.88 7.88 -9.51
C VAL A 227 10.71 7.70 -8.56
N SER A 228 10.66 6.55 -7.90
CA SER A 228 9.80 6.27 -6.77
C SER A 228 10.67 6.05 -5.54
N VAL A 229 10.22 6.53 -4.38
CA VAL A 229 10.93 6.35 -3.11
C VAL A 229 10.07 5.47 -2.22
N ASP A 230 10.68 4.48 -1.59
CA ASP A 230 10.00 3.54 -0.69
C ASP A 230 10.62 3.64 0.72
N TYR A 231 9.84 3.38 1.77
CA TYR A 231 10.30 3.18 3.14
C TYR A 231 9.80 1.82 3.64
N GLY A 232 10.68 0.82 3.62
CA GLY A 232 10.25 -0.57 3.78
C GLY A 232 9.26 -0.97 2.68
N PRO A 233 8.07 -1.51 2.99
CA PRO A 233 7.06 -1.91 2.00
C PRO A 233 6.18 -0.74 1.52
N LEU A 234 6.39 0.47 2.03
CA LEU A 234 5.56 1.64 1.76
C LEU A 234 6.20 2.53 0.69
N THR A 235 5.63 2.53 -0.52
CA THR A 235 5.92 3.54 -1.54
C THR A 235 5.42 4.89 -1.09
N LEU A 236 6.22 5.93 -1.30
CA LEU A 236 5.91 7.30 -0.89
C LEU A 236 5.32 8.10 -2.05
N SER A 237 4.46 9.03 -1.69
CA SER A 237 3.80 9.97 -2.58
C SER A 237 3.88 11.38 -2.04
N LEU A 238 3.81 12.39 -2.90
CA LEU A 238 3.72 13.78 -2.48
C LEU A 238 2.47 14.00 -1.62
N LYS A 239 2.64 14.64 -0.45
CA LYS A 239 1.52 15.08 0.38
C LYS A 239 0.87 16.31 -0.27
N ILE A 240 -0.15 16.07 -1.08
CA ILE A 240 -0.98 17.10 -1.70
C ILE A 240 -2.08 17.50 -0.71
N ALA A 241 -2.30 18.80 -0.50
CA ALA A 241 -3.49 19.26 0.21
C ALA A 241 -4.72 18.98 -0.66
N GLU A 242 -5.78 18.43 -0.07
CA GLU A 242 -6.94 17.92 -0.80
C GLU A 242 -8.20 18.71 -0.47
N LYS A 243 -8.87 19.21 -1.50
CA LYS A 243 -10.20 19.81 -1.40
C LYS A 243 -11.26 18.80 -1.84
N TYR A 244 -12.11 18.40 -0.91
CA TYR A 244 -13.20 17.47 -1.13
C TYR A 244 -14.49 18.21 -1.53
N VAL A 245 -15.18 17.71 -2.56
CA VAL A 245 -16.44 18.26 -3.05
C VAL A 245 -17.45 17.13 -3.18
N GLU A 246 -18.51 17.17 -2.38
CA GLU A 246 -19.61 16.21 -2.47
C GLU A 246 -20.53 16.55 -3.65
N LYS A 247 -20.98 15.51 -4.35
CA LYS A 247 -21.94 15.55 -5.45
C LYS A 247 -23.11 14.63 -5.14
N ASP A 248 -24.27 15.02 -5.64
CA ASP A 248 -25.46 14.18 -5.58
C ASP A 248 -25.24 12.93 -6.43
N SER A 249 -25.19 11.77 -5.77
CA SER A 249 -24.98 10.48 -6.43
C SER A 249 -26.06 10.12 -7.45
N ARG A 250 -27.23 10.77 -7.42
CA ARG A 250 -28.27 10.60 -8.45
C ARG A 250 -27.85 11.15 -9.80
N GLU A 251 -26.99 12.15 -9.82
CA GLU A 251 -26.52 12.83 -11.04
C GLU A 251 -25.28 12.13 -11.64
N THR A 252 -24.54 11.40 -10.81
CA THR A 252 -23.26 10.76 -11.16
C THR A 252 -23.38 9.23 -11.26
N ALA A 253 -24.50 8.64 -10.88
CA ALA A 253 -24.74 7.20 -11.04
C ALA A 253 -24.71 6.81 -12.52
N ILE A 254 -24.00 5.73 -12.84
CA ILE A 254 -23.86 5.28 -14.24
C ILE A 254 -24.70 4.02 -14.49
N GLY A 255 -24.86 3.66 -15.76
CA GLY A 255 -25.89 2.72 -16.22
C GLY A 255 -25.75 1.25 -15.77
N ASP A 256 -24.56 0.76 -15.44
CA ASP A 256 -24.33 -0.62 -14.96
C ASP A 256 -24.69 -0.78 -13.47
N SER A 257 -24.36 0.22 -12.65
CA SER A 257 -24.69 0.26 -11.21
C SER A 257 -26.09 0.79 -10.94
N LYS A 258 -26.52 1.80 -11.71
CA LYS A 258 -27.80 2.54 -11.63
C LYS A 258 -28.09 3.17 -10.26
N TRP A 259 -28.85 4.26 -10.27
CA TRP A 259 -29.41 4.79 -9.03
C TRP A 259 -30.40 3.79 -8.40
N GLN A 260 -30.28 3.58 -7.09
CA GLN A 260 -31.17 2.70 -6.33
C GLN A 260 -32.29 3.54 -5.67
N LYS A 261 -33.55 3.29 -6.02
CA LYS A 261 -34.71 4.11 -5.59
C LYS A 261 -34.84 4.26 -4.07
N GLY A 262 -34.34 3.31 -3.28
CA GLY A 262 -34.33 3.35 -1.81
C GLY A 262 -33.03 3.86 -1.17
N ALA A 263 -32.01 4.19 -1.96
CA ALA A 263 -30.76 4.72 -1.44
C ALA A 263 -30.89 6.19 -1.00
N ASP A 264 -30.14 6.55 0.03
CA ASP A 264 -30.06 7.93 0.52
C ASP A 264 -28.81 8.61 -0.04
N SER A 265 -28.99 9.49 -1.01
CA SER A 265 -27.89 10.25 -1.65
C SER A 265 -27.04 11.06 -0.67
N LYS A 266 -27.58 11.42 0.51
CA LYS A 266 -26.82 12.13 1.55
C LYS A 266 -25.90 11.21 2.35
N LYS A 267 -26.20 9.91 2.41
CA LYS A 267 -25.36 8.90 3.09
C LYS A 267 -24.35 8.26 2.15
N TRP A 268 -24.60 8.36 0.85
CA TRP A 268 -23.79 7.78 -0.23
C TRP A 268 -23.50 8.84 -1.30
N PRO A 269 -22.87 9.99 -0.95
CA PRO A 269 -22.52 10.99 -1.94
C PRO A 269 -21.41 10.48 -2.86
N THR A 270 -21.36 11.00 -4.09
CA THR A 270 -20.12 10.94 -4.87
C THR A 270 -19.18 12.01 -4.34
N THR A 271 -17.89 11.68 -4.21
CA THR A 271 -16.86 12.62 -3.75
C THR A 271 -15.87 12.89 -4.87
N GLU A 272 -15.72 14.16 -5.23
CA GLU A 272 -14.62 14.65 -6.06
C GLU A 272 -13.51 15.21 -5.16
N ILE A 273 -12.26 15.06 -5.58
CA ILE A 273 -11.08 15.49 -4.84
C ILE A 273 -10.19 16.29 -5.78
N TYR A 274 -9.91 17.54 -5.40
CA TYR A 274 -9.08 18.47 -6.15
C TYR A 274 -7.83 18.87 -5.37
N PRO A 275 -6.71 19.16 -6.04
CA PRO A 275 -5.50 19.61 -5.37
C PRO A 275 -5.69 21.05 -4.86
N ASP A 276 -5.37 21.27 -3.59
CA ASP A 276 -5.36 22.57 -2.90
C ASP A 276 -3.92 23.02 -2.54
N SER A 277 -2.92 22.27 -3.03
CA SER A 277 -1.50 22.63 -3.04
C SER A 277 -0.88 22.25 -4.38
N PRO A 278 0.29 22.79 -4.73
CA PRO A 278 1.02 22.34 -5.91
C PRO A 278 1.36 20.85 -5.82
N TRP A 279 1.28 20.16 -6.94
CA TRP A 279 1.59 18.72 -7.06
C TRP A 279 2.75 18.43 -8.01
N ASN A 280 3.05 19.40 -8.89
CA ASN A 280 3.99 19.31 -9.99
C ASN A 280 5.43 19.54 -9.53
N TYR A 281 5.96 18.61 -8.73
CA TYR A 281 7.33 18.66 -8.22
C TYR A 281 8.22 17.59 -8.85
N SER A 282 9.48 17.96 -9.09
CA SER A 282 10.58 17.01 -9.26
C SER A 282 11.26 16.76 -7.92
N LEU A 283 11.82 15.57 -7.71
CA LEU A 283 12.65 15.27 -6.54
C LEU A 283 14.10 15.68 -6.77
N VAL A 284 14.69 16.35 -5.79
CA VAL A 284 16.13 16.65 -5.78
C VAL A 284 16.87 15.50 -5.12
N LEU A 285 17.74 14.86 -5.90
CA LEU A 285 18.58 13.74 -5.52
C LEU A 285 20.04 14.17 -5.44
N ASP A 286 20.75 13.73 -4.41
CA ASP A 286 22.21 13.92 -4.33
C ASP A 286 22.94 12.98 -5.31
N LYS A 287 23.99 13.46 -5.96
CA LYS A 287 24.74 12.69 -6.97
C LYS A 287 25.40 11.40 -6.44
N LYS A 288 25.79 11.35 -5.17
CA LYS A 288 26.50 10.20 -4.57
C LYS A 288 25.58 9.34 -3.73
N GLU A 289 24.71 9.97 -2.95
CA GLU A 289 23.79 9.33 -2.02
C GLU A 289 22.37 9.87 -2.26
N PRO A 290 21.63 9.36 -3.28
CA PRO A 290 20.40 9.99 -3.79
C PRO A 290 19.39 10.45 -2.74
N LEU A 291 19.23 9.69 -1.66
CA LEU A 291 18.24 9.94 -0.61
C LEU A 291 18.82 10.62 0.64
N LYS A 292 20.05 11.15 0.59
CA LYS A 292 20.75 11.75 1.75
C LYS A 292 19.99 12.88 2.43
N ASN A 293 19.23 13.66 1.67
CA ASN A 293 18.44 14.79 2.18
C ASN A 293 17.02 14.40 2.60
N PHE A 294 16.69 13.10 2.61
CA PHE A 294 15.38 12.62 3.01
C PHE A 294 15.39 12.31 4.51
N LYS A 295 14.37 12.78 5.23
CA LYS A 295 14.26 12.59 6.68
C LYS A 295 12.92 11.97 7.03
N VAL A 296 12.97 10.75 7.55
CA VAL A 296 11.80 10.02 8.05
C VAL A 296 11.33 10.62 9.37
N ILE A 297 10.04 10.87 9.50
CA ILE A 297 9.36 11.41 10.67
C ILE A 297 8.22 10.45 11.04
N ARG A 298 8.29 9.89 12.24
CA ARG A 298 7.22 9.06 12.82
C ARG A 298 6.26 9.95 13.61
N LYS A 299 4.97 9.75 13.40
CA LYS A 299 3.86 10.40 14.13
C LYS A 299 3.16 9.37 15.02
N SER A 300 2.28 9.83 15.90
CA SER A 300 1.45 8.96 16.71
C SER A 300 0.53 8.08 15.85
N TRP A 301 0.31 6.85 16.30
CA TRP A 301 -0.67 5.95 15.72
C TRP A 301 -2.08 6.55 15.83
N PRO A 302 -2.93 6.46 14.79
CA PRO A 302 -4.26 7.06 14.82
C PRO A 302 -5.22 6.30 15.74
N ALA A 303 -6.12 7.04 16.42
CA ALA A 303 -7.01 6.50 17.43
C ALA A 303 -8.07 5.52 16.89
N ASP A 304 -8.43 5.64 15.61
CA ASP A 304 -9.36 4.75 14.91
C ASP A 304 -8.68 3.53 14.29
N ASN A 305 -7.36 3.39 14.46
CA ASN A 305 -6.53 2.35 13.83
C ASN A 305 -6.58 2.34 12.28
N TYR A 306 -6.92 3.47 11.64
CA TYR A 306 -6.94 3.57 10.18
C TYR A 306 -5.83 4.52 9.67
N PRO A 307 -4.63 4.02 9.34
CA PRO A 307 -3.47 4.85 8.98
C PRO A 307 -3.42 5.27 7.50
N PHE A 308 -4.47 5.04 6.71
CA PHE A 308 -4.50 5.27 5.27
C PHE A 308 -5.26 6.56 4.87
N THR A 309 -5.01 7.65 5.59
CA THR A 309 -5.45 9.00 5.19
C THR A 309 -4.34 10.03 5.40
N VAL A 310 -4.36 11.12 4.63
CA VAL A 310 -3.42 12.24 4.79
C VAL A 310 -3.38 12.77 6.24
N ALA A 311 -4.51 12.75 6.94
CA ALA A 311 -4.61 13.23 8.32
C ALA A 311 -4.07 12.22 9.35
N SER A 312 -4.41 10.94 9.19
CA SER A 312 -4.16 9.88 10.16
C SER A 312 -2.85 9.11 9.96
N VAL A 313 -2.20 9.26 8.79
CA VAL A 313 -0.98 8.50 8.48
C VAL A 313 0.14 8.79 9.50
N PRO A 314 0.71 7.74 10.13
CA PRO A 314 1.68 7.89 11.22
C PRO A 314 3.13 8.06 10.72
N LEU A 315 3.32 8.36 9.43
CA LEU A 315 4.62 8.43 8.77
C LEU A 315 4.63 9.59 7.76
N GLU A 316 5.66 10.43 7.85
CA GLU A 316 6.00 11.45 6.86
C GLU A 316 7.48 11.35 6.52
N VAL A 317 7.86 11.76 5.31
CA VAL A 317 9.27 11.89 4.91
C VAL A 317 9.48 13.29 4.35
N LYS A 318 10.34 14.08 4.99
CA LYS A 318 10.78 15.37 4.44
C LYS A 318 11.78 15.14 3.34
N ALA A 319 11.63 15.87 2.24
CA ALA A 319 12.52 15.81 1.09
C ALA A 319 12.66 17.21 0.48
N ILE A 320 13.56 17.35 -0.50
CA ILE A 320 13.70 18.57 -1.27
C ILE A 320 13.14 18.35 -2.67
N GLY A 321 12.22 19.22 -3.09
CA GLY A 321 11.65 19.23 -4.43
C GLY A 321 11.99 20.52 -5.18
N ARG A 322 11.74 20.51 -6.49
CA ARG A 322 11.66 21.74 -7.29
C ARG A 322 10.36 21.73 -8.09
N PRO A 323 9.57 22.82 -8.08
CA PRO A 323 8.37 22.89 -8.89
C PRO A 323 8.75 22.82 -10.38
N VAL A 324 7.91 22.16 -11.18
CA VAL A 324 8.06 22.00 -12.62
C VAL A 324 6.89 22.72 -13.30
N PRO A 325 7.03 24.01 -13.67
CA PRO A 325 5.89 24.84 -14.08
C PRO A 325 5.18 24.38 -15.35
N GLU A 326 5.87 23.66 -16.23
CA GLU A 326 5.31 23.10 -17.46
C GLU A 326 4.51 21.80 -17.22
N TRP A 327 4.73 21.11 -16.10
CA TRP A 327 4.01 19.90 -15.77
C TRP A 327 2.64 20.26 -15.19
N LYS A 328 1.62 20.21 -16.04
CA LYS A 328 0.25 20.67 -15.75
C LYS A 328 -0.76 19.55 -15.97
N ILE A 329 -2.02 19.83 -15.62
CA ILE A 329 -3.15 19.02 -16.07
C ILE A 329 -3.24 19.15 -17.60
N ASP A 330 -3.37 18.02 -18.30
CA ASP A 330 -3.40 17.99 -19.76
C ASP A 330 -4.78 18.33 -20.33
N GLU A 331 -4.89 18.34 -21.65
CA GLU A 331 -6.13 18.61 -22.38
C GLU A 331 -7.24 17.58 -22.13
N THR A 332 -6.89 16.39 -21.64
CA THR A 332 -7.84 15.34 -21.24
C THR A 332 -8.29 15.48 -19.79
N GLY A 333 -7.77 16.45 -19.04
CA GLY A 333 -8.09 16.67 -17.63
C GLY A 333 -7.35 15.74 -16.68
N LEU A 334 -6.32 15.03 -17.15
CA LEU A 334 -5.48 14.15 -16.34
C LEU A 334 -4.22 14.89 -15.88
N CYS A 335 -3.46 14.29 -14.96
CA CYS A 335 -2.06 14.67 -14.79
C CYS A 335 -1.39 14.72 -16.17
N GLY A 336 -0.52 15.69 -16.44
CA GLY A 336 0.28 15.68 -17.67
C GLY A 336 1.25 14.50 -17.68
N VAL A 337 1.68 14.08 -18.87
CA VAL A 337 2.81 13.14 -19.00
C VAL A 337 4.01 13.65 -18.22
N LEU A 338 4.89 12.74 -17.79
CA LEU A 338 6.13 13.15 -17.16
C LEU A 338 6.87 14.16 -18.05
N PRO A 339 7.35 15.29 -17.51
CA PRO A 339 8.18 16.25 -18.24
C PRO A 339 9.51 15.61 -18.64
N GLU A 340 10.19 16.22 -19.62
CA GLU A 340 11.55 15.81 -19.98
C GLU A 340 12.53 16.05 -18.82
N GLU A 341 13.65 15.34 -18.82
CA GLU A 341 14.64 15.45 -17.73
C GLU A 341 15.23 16.86 -17.60
N ASP A 342 15.36 17.57 -18.72
CA ASP A 342 15.87 18.94 -18.83
C ASP A 342 14.79 20.02 -18.68
N ALA A 343 13.54 19.63 -18.39
CA ALA A 343 12.44 20.55 -18.12
C ALA A 343 12.83 21.63 -17.09
N VAL A 344 12.32 22.84 -17.29
CA VAL A 344 12.60 23.99 -16.43
C VAL A 344 12.06 23.73 -15.03
N LYS A 345 12.91 23.98 -14.03
CA LYS A 345 12.61 23.75 -12.60
C LYS A 345 12.80 25.04 -11.83
N GLY A 346 11.89 25.32 -10.90
CA GLY A 346 12.00 26.45 -9.99
C GLY A 346 13.03 26.22 -8.88
N ASP A 347 12.99 27.09 -7.88
CA ASP A 347 13.87 27.01 -6.71
C ASP A 347 13.58 25.78 -5.84
N LYS A 348 14.55 25.42 -4.98
CA LYS A 348 14.41 24.30 -4.06
C LYS A 348 13.38 24.63 -2.99
N GLU A 349 12.48 23.69 -2.74
CA GLU A 349 11.46 23.77 -1.70
C GLU A 349 11.52 22.51 -0.84
N GLU A 350 11.30 22.65 0.48
CA GLU A 350 11.02 21.48 1.31
C GLU A 350 9.62 20.97 0.98
N ILE A 351 9.53 19.69 0.65
CA ILE A 351 8.26 19.00 0.41
C ILE A 351 8.10 17.87 1.43
N THR A 352 6.87 17.40 1.58
CA THR A 352 6.55 16.27 2.46
C THR A 352 6.00 15.13 1.63
N LEU A 353 6.53 13.94 1.84
CA LEU A 353 6.02 12.71 1.27
C LEU A 353 5.30 11.90 2.35
N ILE A 354 4.28 11.15 1.95
CA ILE A 354 3.50 10.23 2.79
C ILE A 354 3.35 8.88 2.06
N PRO A 355 3.12 7.77 2.77
CA PRO A 355 2.76 6.49 2.15
C PRO A 355 1.64 6.63 1.11
N MET A 356 1.84 6.03 -0.06
CA MET A 356 0.97 6.16 -1.24
C MET A 356 -0.45 5.66 -0.97
N GLY A 357 -0.61 4.65 -0.11
CA GLY A 357 -1.94 4.18 0.30
C GLY A 357 -2.76 5.23 1.05
N ALA A 358 -2.10 6.23 1.67
CA ALA A 358 -2.77 7.34 2.36
C ALA A 358 -3.08 8.55 1.44
N ALA A 359 -2.56 8.54 0.21
CA ALA A 359 -2.62 9.66 -0.73
C ALA A 359 -3.65 9.38 -1.85
N ARG A 360 -4.84 9.99 -1.77
CA ARG A 360 -5.90 9.82 -2.78
C ARG A 360 -5.60 10.63 -4.03
N LEU A 361 -5.10 11.85 -3.86
CA LEU A 361 -4.31 12.53 -4.88
C LEU A 361 -2.85 12.21 -4.65
N ARG A 362 -2.14 11.82 -5.71
CA ARG A 362 -0.80 11.24 -5.56
C ARG A 362 0.12 11.55 -6.72
N ILE A 363 1.39 11.76 -6.39
CA ILE A 363 2.53 11.73 -7.30
C ILE A 363 3.55 10.80 -6.67
N SER A 364 3.74 9.63 -7.28
CA SER A 364 4.61 8.57 -6.74
C SER A 364 5.70 8.15 -7.74
N ALA A 365 5.60 8.60 -8.99
CA ALA A 365 6.68 8.57 -9.96
C ALA A 365 7.07 10.03 -10.27
N PHE A 366 8.20 10.47 -9.74
CA PHE A 366 8.65 11.85 -9.81
C PHE A 366 9.65 12.03 -10.95
N PRO A 367 9.58 13.13 -11.72
CA PRO A 367 10.77 13.64 -12.40
C PRO A 367 11.88 13.86 -11.37
N ASN A 368 13.15 13.74 -11.77
CA ASN A 368 14.27 13.88 -10.84
C ASN A 368 15.25 14.97 -11.29
N THR A 369 15.96 15.54 -10.32
CA THR A 369 17.09 16.46 -10.51
C THR A 369 18.26 15.94 -9.71
N LYS A 370 19.37 15.61 -10.37
CA LYS A 370 20.60 15.14 -9.70
C LYS A 370 21.56 16.31 -9.48
N GLU A 371 21.86 16.62 -8.22
CA GLU A 371 22.72 17.76 -7.84
C GLU A 371 23.97 17.37 -7.08
#